data_AF-A0AAE1VDT3-F1
#
_entry.id   AF-A0AAE1VDT3-F1
#
_cell.length_a   1.000
_cell.length_b   1.000
_cell.length_c   1.000
_cell.angle_alpha   90.00
_cell.angle_beta   90.00
_cell.angle_gamma   90.00
#
_symmetry.space_group_name_H-M   'P 1'
#
loop_
_entity.id
_entity.type
_entity.pdbx_description
1 polymer ?
#
loop_
_entity_poly.entity_id
_entity_poly.type
_entity_poly.pdbx_seq_one_letter_code
_entity_poly.pdbx_strand_id
1 'polypeptide(L)'
;MQDWADLWRPELAGKISMVDSPREIVGAVLKYMGASYNTMDMSEVSGGREAVQQNLASLVKQVRLFDSRHYLKAIGVGDVWVAVGWSNDVIPAAKRMSNIAVVVPKSGASLWADCWAIPAASRIATDQIGGRVRGPSPVVHQWIDFCLQAERFKGDVVPGASPNALESPVNISEELTKGRPKLETNLIAGVPPSDILARCELIEPLPEKALSEYQWLINSVQKPENSLVESLRESYLVISSKLSS
;
A
#
# COMPACT_ATOMS: atom_id res chain seq x y z
N MET A 1 -16.10 3.01 10.87
CA MET A 1 -15.18 2.35 9.93
C MET A 1 -14.82 0.99 10.52
N GLN A 2 -15.08 -0.09 9.79
CA GLN A 2 -14.92 -1.48 10.21
C GLN A 2 -14.35 -2.36 9.08
N ASP A 3 -14.65 -2.05 7.82
CA ASP A 3 -14.24 -2.87 6.68
C ASP A 3 -14.04 -2.03 5.41
N TRP A 4 -13.47 -2.60 4.34
CA TRP A 4 -13.21 -1.90 3.07
C TRP A 4 -14.47 -1.30 2.45
N ALA A 5 -15.62 -1.97 2.59
CA ALA A 5 -16.91 -1.48 2.09
C ALA A 5 -17.30 -0.10 2.64
N ASP A 6 -16.81 0.26 3.82
CA ASP A 6 -17.10 1.57 4.40
C ASP A 6 -16.46 2.73 3.62
N LEU A 7 -15.41 2.47 2.82
CA LEU A 7 -14.81 3.51 1.95
C LEU A 7 -15.77 3.99 0.85
N TRP A 8 -16.79 3.19 0.51
CA TRP A 8 -17.81 3.54 -0.50
C TRP A 8 -19.00 4.31 0.07
N ARG A 9 -19.01 4.62 1.37
CA ARG A 9 -20.05 5.43 1.99
C ARG A 9 -20.12 6.82 1.35
N PRO A 10 -21.31 7.33 0.97
CA PRO A 10 -21.45 8.59 0.24
C PRO A 10 -20.94 9.80 1.02
N GLU A 11 -20.93 9.75 2.35
CA GLU A 11 -20.42 10.82 3.22
C GLU A 11 -18.90 11.00 3.12
N LEU A 12 -18.18 10.04 2.55
CA LEU A 12 -16.72 10.09 2.41
C LEU A 12 -16.25 10.74 1.10
N ALA A 13 -17.16 11.33 0.32
CA ALA A 13 -16.83 11.92 -0.98
C ALA A 13 -15.79 13.04 -0.82
N GLY A 14 -14.60 12.84 -1.40
CA GLY A 14 -13.46 13.74 -1.24
C GLY A 14 -12.93 13.87 0.20
N LYS A 15 -13.20 12.88 1.05
CA LYS A 15 -12.78 12.83 2.48
C LYS A 15 -11.84 11.67 2.78
N ILE A 16 -11.25 11.05 1.74
CA ILE A 16 -10.24 10.00 1.89
C ILE A 16 -8.89 10.49 1.37
N SER A 17 -7.81 10.16 2.08
CA SER A 17 -6.45 10.17 1.55
C SER A 17 -5.94 8.74 1.45
N MET A 18 -5.19 8.42 0.40
CA MET A 18 -4.70 7.06 0.20
C MET A 18 -3.26 7.07 -0.31
N VAL A 19 -2.49 6.03 0.00
CA VAL A 19 -1.18 5.79 -0.61
C VAL A 19 -1.29 5.68 -2.13
N ASP A 20 -0.36 6.30 -2.85
CA ASP A 20 -0.27 6.20 -4.31
C ASP A 20 0.49 4.92 -4.69
N SER A 21 -0.19 3.78 -4.53
CA SER A 21 0.34 2.45 -4.82
C SER A 21 -0.70 1.66 -5.60
N PRO A 22 -0.41 1.25 -6.85
CA PRO A 22 -1.33 0.44 -7.63
C PRO A 22 -1.84 -0.82 -6.93
N ARG A 23 -0.94 -1.49 -6.19
CA ARG A 23 -1.27 -2.71 -5.44
C ARG A 23 -2.25 -2.44 -4.30
N GLU A 24 -2.11 -1.31 -3.60
CA GLU A 24 -3.00 -0.96 -2.50
C GLU A 24 -4.34 -0.43 -3.01
N ILE A 25 -4.33 0.40 -4.05
CA ILE A 25 -5.54 1.00 -4.63
C ILE A 25 -6.43 -0.09 -5.24
N VAL A 26 -5.89 -0.90 -6.16
CA VAL A 26 -6.65 -1.98 -6.79
C VAL A 26 -6.98 -3.07 -5.76
N GLY A 27 -6.06 -3.37 -4.85
CA GLY A 27 -6.27 -4.33 -3.78
C GLY A 27 -7.43 -3.99 -2.84
N ALA A 28 -7.59 -2.71 -2.46
CA ALA A 28 -8.73 -2.26 -1.67
C ALA A 28 -10.08 -2.50 -2.40
N VAL A 29 -10.10 -2.26 -3.72
CA VAL A 29 -11.26 -2.56 -4.57
C VAL A 29 -11.52 -4.05 -4.64
N LEU A 30 -10.49 -4.87 -4.83
CA LEU A 30 -10.61 -6.32 -4.87
C LEU A 30 -11.16 -6.86 -3.54
N LYS A 31 -10.63 -6.41 -2.40
CA LYS A 31 -11.14 -6.83 -1.09
C LYS A 31 -12.57 -6.37 -0.85
N TYR A 32 -12.93 -5.16 -1.27
CA TYR A 32 -14.32 -4.70 -1.25
C TYR A 32 -15.23 -5.63 -2.07
N MET A 33 -14.76 -6.11 -3.21
CA MET A 33 -15.47 -7.07 -4.08
C MET A 33 -15.34 -8.54 -3.62
N GLY A 34 -14.71 -8.81 -2.48
CA GLY A 34 -14.51 -10.16 -1.94
C GLY A 34 -13.43 -10.99 -2.66
N ALA A 35 -12.59 -10.34 -3.49
CA ALA A 35 -11.48 -10.95 -4.20
C ALA A 35 -10.13 -10.78 -3.45
N SER A 36 -9.12 -11.50 -3.93
CA SER A 36 -7.76 -11.51 -3.38
C SER A 36 -6.97 -10.26 -3.77
N TYR A 37 -6.07 -9.78 -2.90
CA TYR A 37 -5.03 -8.79 -3.25
C TYR A 37 -4.07 -9.26 -4.36
N ASN A 38 -4.04 -10.57 -4.63
CA ASN A 38 -3.14 -11.22 -5.59
C ASN A 38 -3.89 -11.70 -6.85
N THR A 39 -5.12 -11.25 -7.09
CA THR A 39 -5.84 -11.55 -8.33
C THR A 39 -5.01 -11.13 -9.55
N MET A 40 -4.75 -12.10 -10.43
CA MET A 40 -3.91 -11.93 -11.63
C MET A 40 -4.72 -11.68 -12.90
N ASP A 41 -6.01 -12.02 -12.91
CA ASP A 41 -6.92 -11.83 -14.02
C ASP A 41 -8.23 -11.21 -13.51
N MET A 42 -8.52 -9.98 -13.95
CA MET A 42 -9.71 -9.25 -13.49
C MET A 42 -11.01 -9.82 -14.06
N SER A 43 -10.95 -10.65 -15.11
CA SER A 43 -12.13 -11.31 -15.65
C SER A 43 -12.71 -12.39 -14.72
N GLU A 44 -11.89 -12.89 -13.78
CA GLU A 44 -12.31 -13.88 -12.78
C GLU A 44 -13.00 -13.24 -11.56
N VAL A 45 -12.91 -11.92 -11.40
CA VAL A 45 -13.61 -11.19 -10.34
C VAL A 45 -15.10 -11.18 -10.63
N SER A 46 -15.95 -11.21 -9.59
CA SER A 46 -17.39 -11.11 -9.77
C SER A 46 -17.78 -9.84 -10.54
N GLY A 47 -18.48 -10.01 -11.66
CA GLY A 47 -18.83 -8.92 -12.59
C GLY A 47 -17.71 -8.54 -13.58
N GLY A 48 -16.58 -9.23 -13.55
CA GLY A 48 -15.47 -9.08 -14.48
C GLY A 48 -14.71 -7.76 -14.33
N ARG A 49 -13.89 -7.48 -15.34
CA ARG A 49 -12.99 -6.32 -15.38
C ARG A 49 -13.75 -4.99 -15.34
N GLU A 50 -14.91 -4.92 -15.99
CA GLU A 50 -15.75 -3.72 -16.01
C GLU A 50 -16.28 -3.39 -14.61
N ALA A 51 -16.66 -4.39 -13.82
CA ALA A 51 -17.10 -4.17 -12.45
C ALA A 51 -15.94 -3.67 -11.56
N VAL A 52 -14.73 -4.22 -11.73
CA VAL A 52 -13.54 -3.72 -11.02
C VAL A 52 -13.27 -2.27 -11.39
N GLN A 53 -13.33 -1.93 -12.68
CA GLN A 53 -13.13 -0.56 -13.16
C GLN A 53 -14.18 0.40 -12.60
N GLN A 54 -15.45 0.03 -12.56
CA GLN A 54 -16.54 0.85 -12.02
C GLN A 54 -16.36 1.10 -10.52
N ASN A 55 -16.04 0.06 -9.75
CA ASN A 55 -15.81 0.19 -8.30
C ASN A 55 -14.56 1.02 -8.00
N LEU A 56 -13.50 0.88 -8.81
CA LEU A 56 -12.32 1.72 -8.74
C LEU A 56 -12.65 3.19 -9.03
N ALA A 57 -13.43 3.48 -10.08
CA ALA A 57 -13.86 4.84 -10.41
C ALA A 57 -14.71 5.43 -9.26
N SER A 58 -15.54 4.62 -8.62
CA SER A 58 -16.31 5.04 -7.44
C SER A 58 -15.38 5.36 -6.25
N LEU A 59 -14.39 4.51 -5.97
CA LEU A 59 -13.39 4.77 -4.92
C LEU A 59 -12.61 6.05 -5.19
N VAL A 60 -12.15 6.28 -6.43
CA VAL A 60 -11.39 7.48 -6.79
C VAL A 60 -12.19 8.76 -6.52
N LYS A 61 -13.52 8.76 -6.68
CA LYS A 61 -14.38 9.91 -6.32
C LYS A 61 -14.43 10.17 -4.81
N GLN A 62 -14.20 9.14 -3.99
CA GLN A 62 -14.11 9.26 -2.53
C GLN A 62 -12.75 9.83 -2.09
N VAL A 63 -11.71 9.59 -2.88
CA VAL A 63 -10.33 9.98 -2.57
C VAL A 63 -10.03 11.41 -3.01
N ARG A 64 -9.62 12.25 -2.05
CA ARG A 64 -9.16 13.62 -2.26
C ARG A 64 -7.75 13.66 -2.84
N LEU A 65 -6.87 12.78 -2.38
CA LEU A 65 -5.49 12.70 -2.85
C LEU A 65 -4.91 11.29 -2.74
N PHE A 66 -4.06 10.97 -3.71
CA PHE A 66 -3.14 9.85 -3.67
C PHE A 66 -1.73 10.40 -3.45
N ASP A 67 -1.05 9.97 -2.39
CA ASP A 67 0.33 10.39 -2.08
C ASP A 67 1.04 9.31 -1.23
N SER A 68 2.29 8.96 -1.56
CA SER A 68 3.03 7.90 -0.85
C SER A 68 4.02 8.40 0.21
N ARG A 69 4.05 9.71 0.49
CA ARG A 69 4.95 10.35 1.47
C ARG A 69 4.21 11.20 2.51
N HIS A 70 3.11 11.82 2.12
CA HIS A 70 2.45 12.87 2.89
C HIS A 70 0.94 12.68 3.04
N TYR A 71 0.39 11.53 2.64
CA TYR A 71 -1.05 11.24 2.76
C TYR A 71 -1.59 11.47 4.19
N LEU A 72 -0.80 11.16 5.23
CA LEU A 72 -1.18 11.38 6.63
C LEU A 72 -1.23 12.86 7.06
N LYS A 73 -0.65 13.79 6.29
CA LYS A 73 -0.76 15.23 6.61
C LYS A 73 -2.20 15.71 6.48
N ALA A 74 -2.93 15.21 5.49
CA ALA A 74 -4.31 15.62 5.23
C ALA A 74 -5.24 15.25 6.40
N ILE A 75 -5.06 14.08 7.00
CA ILE A 75 -5.85 13.68 8.17
C ILE A 75 -5.45 14.49 9.42
N GLY A 76 -4.16 14.77 9.59
CA GLY A 76 -3.66 15.57 10.72
C GLY A 76 -4.17 17.02 10.76
N VAL A 77 -4.49 17.61 9.59
CA VAL A 77 -5.07 18.96 9.49
C VAL A 77 -6.59 18.97 9.37
N GLY A 78 -7.24 17.80 9.31
CA GLY A 78 -8.69 17.66 9.22
C GLY A 78 -9.29 17.82 7.81
N ASP A 79 -8.46 17.83 6.77
CA ASP A 79 -8.89 17.94 5.36
C ASP A 79 -9.64 16.70 4.87
N VAL A 80 -9.29 15.54 5.43
CA VAL A 80 -9.90 14.23 5.17
C VAL A 80 -10.28 13.57 6.49
N TRP A 81 -11.22 12.64 6.45
CA TRP A 81 -11.69 11.89 7.63
C TRP A 81 -11.09 10.50 7.71
N VAL A 82 -10.61 9.97 6.59
CA VAL A 82 -10.03 8.63 6.48
C VAL A 82 -8.69 8.73 5.76
N ALA A 83 -7.69 8.02 6.29
CA ALA A 83 -6.41 7.79 5.63
C ALA A 83 -6.19 6.29 5.50
N VAL A 84 -5.95 5.82 4.27
CA VAL A 84 -5.59 4.44 3.97
C VAL A 84 -4.11 4.40 3.64
N GLY A 85 -3.33 3.64 4.42
CA GLY A 85 -1.91 3.49 4.17
C GLY A 85 -1.24 2.47 5.08
N TRP A 86 0.08 2.47 5.04
CA TRP A 86 0.89 1.44 5.66
C TRP A 86 0.93 1.58 7.18
N SER A 87 0.83 0.42 7.87
CA SER A 87 0.86 0.35 9.33
C SER A 87 2.11 1.02 9.94
N ASN A 88 3.23 0.98 9.22
CA ASN A 88 4.48 1.59 9.64
C ASN A 88 4.42 3.12 9.74
N ASP A 89 3.56 3.77 8.95
CA ASP A 89 3.36 5.22 9.06
C ASP A 89 2.17 5.55 9.95
N VAL A 90 1.06 4.80 9.77
CA VAL A 90 -0.22 5.06 10.41
C VAL A 90 -0.14 4.92 11.93
N ILE A 91 0.46 3.84 12.44
CA ILE A 91 0.47 3.54 13.89
C ILE A 91 1.26 4.61 14.65
N PRO A 92 2.51 4.98 14.25
CA PRO A 92 3.24 6.05 14.93
C PRO A 92 2.56 7.43 14.81
N ALA A 93 1.96 7.74 13.66
CA ALA A 93 1.26 9.00 13.46
C ALA A 93 0.01 9.09 14.35
N ALA A 94 -0.81 8.04 14.39
CA ALA A 94 -2.03 8.00 15.17
C ALA A 94 -1.78 8.13 16.68
N LYS A 95 -0.67 7.58 17.20
CA LYS A 95 -0.26 7.77 18.61
C LYS A 95 0.01 9.23 18.99
N ARG A 96 0.26 10.11 18.01
CA ARG A 96 0.54 11.54 18.21
C ARG A 96 -0.67 12.42 17.97
N MET A 97 -1.77 11.85 17.48
CA MET A 97 -3.00 12.58 17.17
C MET A 97 -4.08 12.27 18.21
N SER A 98 -4.78 13.28 18.69
CA SER A 98 -6.01 13.09 19.45
C SER A 98 -7.16 12.78 18.49
N ASN A 99 -8.07 11.88 18.87
CA ASN A 99 -9.30 11.56 18.11
C ASN A 99 -9.09 10.80 16.78
N ILE A 100 -8.06 9.94 16.71
CA ILE A 100 -7.86 9.03 15.58
C ILE A 100 -7.96 7.59 16.07
N ALA A 101 -8.69 6.77 15.32
CA ALA A 101 -8.73 5.33 15.48
C ALA A 101 -7.99 4.65 14.32
N VAL A 102 -7.31 3.54 14.61
CA VAL A 102 -6.63 2.71 13.60
C VAL A 102 -7.37 1.39 13.48
N VAL A 103 -7.84 1.08 12.29
CA VAL A 103 -8.63 -0.13 12.02
C VAL A 103 -7.96 -0.94 10.92
N VAL A 104 -7.74 -2.23 11.19
CA VAL A 104 -7.51 -3.22 10.13
C VAL A 104 -8.86 -3.73 9.64
N PRO A 105 -9.19 -3.62 8.34
CA PRO A 105 -10.47 -4.07 7.79
C PRO A 105 -10.78 -5.52 8.10
N LYS A 106 -12.05 -5.81 8.45
CA LYS A 106 -12.47 -7.16 8.82
C LYS A 106 -12.26 -8.18 7.72
N SER A 107 -12.42 -7.81 6.44
CA SER A 107 -12.19 -8.73 5.32
C SER A 107 -10.69 -8.96 5.02
N GLY A 108 -9.79 -8.42 5.85
CA GLY A 108 -8.35 -8.56 5.74
C GLY A 108 -7.70 -7.45 4.92
N ALA A 109 -6.40 -7.27 5.12
CA ALA A 109 -5.57 -6.24 4.48
C ALA A 109 -4.33 -6.85 3.82
N SER A 110 -3.56 -6.03 3.12
CA SER A 110 -2.24 -6.42 2.64
C SER A 110 -1.26 -6.67 3.80
N LEU A 111 -0.54 -7.77 3.72
CA LEU A 111 0.69 -8.02 4.47
C LEU A 111 1.87 -7.78 3.53
N TRP A 112 2.92 -7.19 4.07
CA TRP A 112 4.12 -6.87 3.33
C TRP A 112 5.30 -6.88 4.30
N ALA A 113 6.50 -7.06 3.76
CA ALA A 113 7.73 -7.06 4.52
C ALA A 113 8.82 -6.37 3.68
N ASP A 114 9.50 -5.42 4.30
CA ASP A 114 10.73 -4.86 3.75
C ASP A 114 11.90 -5.77 4.14
N CYS A 115 12.53 -6.34 3.13
CA CYS A 115 13.65 -7.26 3.32
C CYS A 115 14.95 -6.64 2.80
N TRP A 116 16.05 -6.85 3.51
CA TRP A 116 17.37 -6.61 2.94
C TRP A 116 17.72 -7.70 1.93
N ALA A 117 18.23 -7.30 0.78
CA ALA A 117 18.70 -8.18 -0.27
C ALA A 117 20.10 -7.75 -0.76
N ILE A 118 20.90 -8.72 -1.20
CA ILE A 118 22.20 -8.48 -1.84
C ILE A 118 22.00 -8.64 -3.36
N PRO A 119 22.05 -7.57 -4.16
CA PRO A 119 21.79 -7.65 -5.59
C PRO A 119 22.76 -8.58 -6.32
N ALA A 120 22.26 -9.44 -7.20
CA ALA A 120 23.08 -10.37 -7.98
C ALA A 120 24.09 -9.66 -8.90
N ALA A 121 23.81 -8.43 -9.35
CA ALA A 121 24.71 -7.62 -10.16
C ALA A 121 26.04 -7.27 -9.46
N SER A 122 26.11 -7.45 -8.13
CA SER A 122 27.38 -7.44 -7.38
C SER A 122 28.33 -8.59 -7.78
N ARG A 123 27.89 -9.53 -8.64
CA ARG A 123 28.68 -10.62 -9.22
C ARG A 123 29.01 -10.42 -10.72
N ILE A 124 28.76 -9.25 -11.32
CA ILE A 124 29.20 -8.97 -12.69
C ILE A 124 30.72 -8.77 -12.67
N ALA A 125 31.46 -9.83 -12.98
CA ALA A 125 32.87 -9.75 -13.38
C ALA A 125 32.92 -8.98 -14.72
N THR A 126 33.24 -7.70 -14.63
CA THR A 126 33.58 -6.88 -15.79
C THR A 126 35.06 -6.61 -15.69
N ASP A 127 35.80 -7.21 -16.61
CA ASP A 127 37.24 -7.13 -16.65
C ASP A 127 37.66 -5.69 -16.94
N GLN A 128 38.43 -5.13 -15.99
CA GLN A 128 39.27 -3.93 -16.09
C GLN A 128 38.60 -2.56 -16.33
N ILE A 129 38.29 -1.86 -15.22
CA ILE A 129 38.58 -0.41 -15.09
C ILE A 129 39.00 -0.10 -13.63
N GLY A 130 40.28 0.26 -13.41
CA GLY A 130 40.67 1.17 -12.32
C GLY A 130 40.89 0.64 -10.89
N GLY A 131 41.22 -0.65 -10.68
CA GLY A 131 41.84 -1.11 -9.42
C GLY A 131 40.98 -1.12 -8.14
N ARG A 132 39.65 -1.08 -8.24
CA ARG A 132 38.75 -1.26 -7.09
C ARG A 132 38.10 -2.64 -7.10
N VAL A 133 38.05 -3.29 -5.94
CA VAL A 133 37.35 -4.56 -5.70
C VAL A 133 35.91 -4.43 -6.21
N ARG A 134 35.50 -5.27 -7.18
CA ARG A 134 34.09 -5.40 -7.60
C ARG A 134 33.50 -6.66 -6.98
N GLY A 135 32.47 -6.47 -6.16
CA GLY A 135 31.83 -7.47 -5.31
C GLY A 135 30.92 -6.77 -4.29
N PRO A 136 29.94 -7.45 -3.66
CA PRO A 136 29.31 -6.88 -2.47
C PRO A 136 30.42 -6.58 -1.46
N SER A 137 30.34 -5.44 -0.78
CA SER A 137 31.38 -5.04 0.17
C SER A 137 31.62 -6.19 1.16
N PRO A 138 32.88 -6.53 1.51
CA PRO A 138 33.17 -7.59 2.47
C PRO A 138 32.47 -7.38 3.83
N VAL A 139 32.08 -6.13 4.12
CA VAL A 139 31.34 -5.77 5.33
C VAL A 139 29.81 -5.87 5.19
N VAL A 140 29.23 -6.23 4.03
CA VAL A 140 27.76 -6.36 3.88
C VAL A 140 27.22 -7.42 4.83
N HIS A 141 27.87 -8.58 4.91
CA HIS A 141 27.46 -9.64 5.84
C HIS A 141 27.64 -9.20 7.29
N GLN A 142 28.77 -8.55 7.61
CA GLN A 142 29.01 -8.00 8.95
C GLN A 142 27.98 -6.94 9.35
N TRP A 143 27.52 -6.13 8.39
CA TRP A 143 26.48 -5.13 8.60
C TRP A 143 25.12 -5.77 8.86
N ILE A 144 24.74 -6.78 8.07
CA ILE A 144 23.52 -7.55 8.31
C ILE A 144 23.59 -8.21 9.69
N ASP A 145 24.68 -8.90 10.01
CA ASP A 145 24.87 -9.55 11.31
C ASP A 145 24.83 -8.55 12.47
N PHE A 146 25.47 -7.39 12.30
CA PHE A 146 25.42 -6.29 13.27
C PHE A 146 24.00 -5.81 13.52
N CYS A 147 23.23 -5.60 12.46
CA CYS A 147 21.83 -5.20 12.57
C CYS A 147 20.95 -6.29 13.20
N LEU A 148 21.25 -7.57 12.95
CA LEU A 148 20.53 -8.75 13.48
C LEU A 148 20.77 -9.03 14.97
N GLN A 149 21.65 -8.29 15.64
CA GLN A 149 21.89 -8.45 17.07
C GLN A 149 20.64 -8.12 17.90
N ALA A 150 20.20 -9.04 18.76
CA ALA A 150 18.96 -8.92 19.54
C ALA A 150 18.88 -7.62 20.39
N GLU A 151 20.00 -7.14 20.92
CA GLU A 151 20.06 -5.89 21.69
C GLU A 151 19.72 -4.64 20.85
N ARG A 152 19.88 -4.71 19.53
CA ARG A 152 19.53 -3.62 18.59
C ARG A 152 18.04 -3.65 18.22
N PHE A 153 17.44 -4.85 18.19
CA PHE A 153 16.00 -5.02 17.99
C PHE A 153 15.15 -4.61 19.19
N LYS A 154 15.74 -4.47 20.38
CA LYS A 154 15.05 -3.98 21.60
C LYS A 154 14.81 -2.46 21.59
N GLY A 155 15.41 -1.72 20.65
CA GLY A 155 15.30 -0.26 20.57
C GLY A 155 14.09 0.24 19.78
N ASP A 156 12.97 0.46 20.47
CA ASP A 156 11.88 1.44 20.24
C ASP A 156 11.29 1.74 18.84
N VAL A 157 11.67 1.06 17.76
CA VAL A 157 11.12 1.35 16.42
C VAL A 157 10.81 0.04 15.71
N VAL A 158 9.73 -0.62 16.15
CA VAL A 158 8.93 -1.44 15.23
C VAL A 158 7.64 -0.68 14.94
N PRO A 159 7.62 0.17 13.90
CA PRO A 159 6.38 0.47 13.22
C PRO A 159 5.91 -0.86 12.61
N GLY A 160 4.68 -1.28 12.90
CA GLY A 160 4.13 -2.55 12.42
C GLY A 160 4.28 -3.74 13.39
N ALA A 161 4.18 -4.95 12.85
CA ALA A 161 4.22 -6.21 13.59
C ALA A 161 5.63 -6.81 13.58
N SER A 162 6.12 -7.25 14.75
CA SER A 162 7.32 -8.10 14.80
C SER A 162 7.00 -9.49 14.21
N PRO A 163 7.90 -10.12 13.44
CA PRO A 163 7.72 -11.50 12.97
C PRO A 163 7.35 -12.47 14.10
N ASN A 164 7.96 -12.32 15.28
CA ASN A 164 7.65 -13.16 16.45
C ASN A 164 6.20 -13.00 16.93
N ALA A 165 5.62 -11.82 16.77
CA ALA A 165 4.24 -11.54 17.14
C ALA A 165 3.23 -12.17 16.16
N LEU A 166 3.67 -12.58 14.95
CA LEU A 166 2.86 -13.34 14.00
C LEU A 166 2.82 -14.84 14.32
N GLU A 167 3.94 -15.41 14.76
CA GLU A 167 4.07 -16.84 15.08
C GLU A 167 3.43 -17.23 16.42
N SER A 168 3.38 -16.28 17.34
CA SER A 168 2.87 -16.48 18.69
C SER A 168 2.19 -15.20 19.15
N PRO A 169 0.85 -15.10 19.01
CA PRO A 169 0.06 -14.05 19.65
C PRO A 169 0.00 -14.30 21.16
N VAL A 170 1.16 -14.38 21.81
CA VAL A 170 1.29 -14.61 23.25
C VAL A 170 1.12 -13.27 23.96
N ASN A 171 0.34 -13.29 25.04
CA ASN A 171 0.19 -12.27 26.07
C ASN A 171 1.44 -11.38 26.20
N ILE A 172 1.45 -10.25 25.50
CA ILE A 172 2.44 -9.22 25.77
C ILE A 172 2.06 -8.61 27.11
N SER A 173 2.87 -8.91 28.13
CA SER A 173 2.71 -8.49 29.52
C SER A 173 2.32 -7.01 29.58
N GLU A 174 1.34 -6.69 30.43
CA GLU A 174 0.82 -5.32 30.67
C GLU A 174 1.93 -4.28 30.92
N GLU A 175 3.12 -4.73 31.36
CA GLU A 175 4.32 -3.91 31.53
C GLU A 175 4.78 -3.15 30.27
N LEU A 176 4.65 -3.72 29.07
CA LEU A 176 5.07 -3.06 27.80
C LEU A 176 4.11 -1.94 27.34
N THR A 177 2.95 -1.82 27.99
CA THR A 177 1.92 -0.83 27.66
C THR A 177 1.78 0.27 28.70
N LYS A 178 2.46 0.17 29.85
CA LYS A 178 2.43 1.19 30.91
C LYS A 178 2.90 2.55 30.38
N GLY A 179 1.99 3.52 30.34
CA GLY A 179 2.28 4.93 29.99
C GLY A 179 2.16 5.29 28.51
N ARG A 180 1.79 4.37 27.61
CA ARG A 180 1.52 4.69 26.19
C ARG A 180 0.12 5.28 26.03
N PRO A 181 -0.08 6.34 25.21
CA PRO A 181 -1.43 6.83 24.90
C PRO A 181 -2.27 5.68 24.33
N LYS A 182 -3.48 5.51 24.87
CA LYS A 182 -4.38 4.43 24.46
C LYS A 182 -4.94 4.76 23.07
N LEU A 183 -4.27 4.29 22.03
CA LEU A 183 -4.76 4.35 20.66
C LEU A 183 -6.03 3.49 20.56
N GLU A 184 -7.11 4.05 20.02
CA GLU A 184 -8.30 3.27 19.69
C GLU A 184 -7.99 2.41 18.46
N THR A 185 -7.92 1.10 18.63
CA THR A 185 -7.58 0.18 17.55
C THR A 185 -8.09 -1.24 17.79
N ASN A 186 -8.32 -1.99 16.72
CA ASN A 186 -8.57 -3.43 16.78
C ASN A 186 -7.27 -4.27 16.75
N LEU A 187 -6.10 -3.64 16.67
CA LEU A 187 -4.81 -4.32 16.72
C LEU A 187 -4.50 -4.84 18.14
N ILE A 188 -4.00 -6.07 18.23
CA ILE A 188 -3.46 -6.66 19.45
C ILE A 188 -1.94 -6.60 19.32
N ALA A 189 -1.30 -5.76 20.14
CA ALA A 189 0.15 -5.54 20.09
C ALA A 189 0.71 -5.13 18.71
N GLY A 190 -0.08 -4.41 17.90
CA GLY A 190 0.32 -4.01 16.55
C GLY A 190 0.04 -5.06 15.46
N VAL A 191 -0.55 -6.20 15.83
CA VAL A 191 -0.92 -7.29 14.91
C VAL A 191 -2.46 -7.34 14.77
N PRO A 192 -3.01 -7.63 13.58
CA PRO A 192 -4.44 -7.91 13.44
C PRO A 192 -4.87 -9.09 14.33
N PRO A 193 -6.11 -9.09 14.87
CA PRO A 193 -6.69 -10.26 15.52
C PRO A 193 -6.64 -11.49 14.62
N SER A 194 -6.53 -12.69 15.18
CA SER A 194 -6.27 -13.93 14.43
C SER A 194 -7.29 -14.21 13.32
N ASP A 195 -8.57 -13.89 13.55
CA ASP A 195 -9.61 -14.06 12.54
C ASP A 195 -9.43 -13.11 11.35
N ILE A 196 -9.03 -11.86 11.61
CA ILE A 196 -8.71 -10.87 10.57
C ILE A 196 -7.40 -11.23 9.87
N LEU A 197 -6.39 -11.63 10.63
CA LEU A 197 -5.08 -12.03 10.12
C LEU A 197 -5.18 -13.19 9.12
N ALA A 198 -6.06 -14.17 9.40
CA ALA A 198 -6.33 -15.29 8.49
C ALA A 198 -6.96 -14.86 7.14
N ARG A 199 -7.47 -13.63 7.04
CA ARG A 199 -8.02 -13.04 5.81
C ARG A 199 -7.08 -12.00 5.18
N CYS A 200 -6.01 -11.63 5.88
CA CYS A 200 -4.94 -10.79 5.33
C CYS A 200 -4.07 -11.61 4.37
N GLU A 201 -3.46 -10.94 3.41
CA GLU A 201 -2.74 -11.61 2.32
C GLU A 201 -1.37 -10.99 2.14
N LEU A 202 -0.32 -11.82 2.12
CA LEU A 202 1.00 -11.37 1.71
C LEU A 202 0.94 -10.94 0.24
N ILE A 203 1.41 -9.73 -0.04
CA ILE A 203 1.52 -9.22 -1.40
C ILE A 203 2.54 -10.06 -2.16
N GLU A 204 2.05 -10.86 -3.11
CA GLU A 204 2.88 -11.71 -3.96
C GLU A 204 3.36 -10.95 -5.20
N PRO A 205 4.50 -11.35 -5.79
CA PRO A 205 4.92 -10.87 -7.09
C PRO A 205 3.86 -11.20 -8.15
N LEU A 206 3.39 -10.18 -8.86
CA LEU A 206 2.46 -10.37 -9.98
C LEU A 206 3.23 -10.53 -11.29
N PRO A 207 2.73 -11.35 -12.24
CA PRO A 207 3.29 -11.41 -13.58
C PRO A 207 3.09 -10.07 -14.29
N GLU A 208 3.96 -9.78 -15.27
CA GLU A 208 3.95 -8.50 -16.01
C GLU A 208 2.60 -8.18 -16.65
N LYS A 209 1.88 -9.19 -17.14
CA LYS A 209 0.51 -9.04 -17.66
C LYS A 209 -0.44 -8.47 -16.61
N ALA A 210 -0.43 -9.03 -15.40
CA ALA A 210 -1.28 -8.57 -14.31
C ALA A 210 -0.87 -7.16 -13.85
N LEU A 211 0.43 -6.87 -13.74
CA LEU A 211 0.91 -5.52 -13.42
C LEU A 211 0.45 -4.49 -14.46
N SER A 212 0.51 -4.84 -15.74
CA SER A 212 0.04 -3.99 -16.84
C SER A 212 -1.47 -3.74 -16.76
N GLU A 213 -2.24 -4.75 -16.37
CA GLU A 213 -3.68 -4.62 -16.16
C GLU A 213 -4.03 -3.70 -14.98
N TYR A 214 -3.31 -3.81 -13.86
CA TYR A 214 -3.47 -2.91 -12.70
C TYR A 214 -3.16 -1.45 -13.09
N GLN A 215 -2.06 -1.24 -13.83
CA GLN A 215 -1.70 0.09 -14.31
C GLN A 215 -2.74 0.65 -15.27
N TRP A 216 -3.28 -0.19 -16.17
CA TRP A 216 -4.34 0.22 -17.08
C TRP A 216 -5.60 0.64 -16.33
N LEU A 217 -6.02 -0.12 -15.31
CA LEU A 217 -7.19 0.19 -14.49
C LEU A 217 -7.07 1.58 -13.86
N ILE A 218 -5.93 1.87 -13.23
CA ILE A 218 -5.66 3.16 -12.59
C ILE A 218 -5.65 4.30 -13.60
N ASN A 219 -4.97 4.10 -14.73
CA ASN A 219 -4.91 5.11 -15.78
C ASN A 219 -6.30 5.38 -16.41
N SER A 220 -7.17 4.38 -16.43
CA SER A 220 -8.52 4.51 -17.00
C SER A 220 -9.44 5.40 -16.15
N VAL A 221 -9.19 5.51 -14.85
CA VAL A 221 -10.02 6.29 -13.91
C VAL A 221 -9.44 7.65 -13.56
N GLN A 222 -8.12 7.84 -13.73
CA GLN A 222 -7.46 9.12 -13.50
C GLN A 222 -7.65 10.14 -14.64
N LYS A 223 -8.05 9.69 -15.84
CA LYS A 223 -8.39 10.59 -16.94
C LYS A 223 -9.76 11.25 -16.66
N PRO A 224 -9.84 12.58 -16.47
CA PRO A 224 -11.11 13.26 -16.40
C PRO A 224 -11.81 13.18 -17.77
N GLU A 225 -13.11 13.49 -17.81
CA GLU A 225 -13.98 13.62 -19.00
C GLU A 225 -13.42 14.51 -20.15
N ASN A 226 -12.25 15.12 -19.99
CA ASN A 226 -11.51 15.83 -21.03
C ASN A 226 -10.92 14.93 -22.13
N SER A 227 -10.91 13.60 -21.96
CA SER A 227 -10.41 12.66 -22.97
C SER A 227 -11.13 12.77 -24.31
N LEU A 228 -12.42 13.11 -24.34
CA LEU A 228 -13.18 13.27 -25.59
C LEU A 228 -12.80 14.57 -26.31
N VAL A 229 -12.57 15.65 -25.58
CA VAL A 229 -12.16 16.94 -26.17
C VAL A 229 -10.72 16.88 -26.67
N GLU A 230 -9.83 16.15 -25.98
CA GLU A 230 -8.47 15.89 -26.45
C GLU A 230 -8.44 14.91 -27.62
N SER A 231 -9.23 13.82 -27.61
CA SER A 231 -9.29 12.92 -28.77
C SER A 231 -9.88 13.59 -30.00
N LEU A 232 -10.85 14.50 -29.82
CA LEU A 232 -11.39 15.32 -30.90
C LEU A 232 -10.40 16.38 -31.37
N ARG A 233 -9.59 16.98 -30.48
CA ARG A 233 -8.51 17.91 -30.87
C ARG A 233 -7.40 17.23 -31.65
N GLU A 234 -6.95 16.06 -31.23
CA GLU A 234 -5.95 15.25 -31.95
C GLU A 234 -6.48 14.79 -33.30
N SER A 235 -7.74 14.34 -33.36
CA SER A 235 -8.38 13.99 -34.63
C SER A 235 -8.47 15.20 -35.58
N TYR A 236 -8.79 16.39 -35.06
CA TYR A 236 -8.87 17.61 -35.85
C TYR A 236 -7.50 18.11 -36.34
N LEU A 237 -6.45 17.99 -35.52
CA LEU A 237 -5.08 18.32 -35.90
C LEU A 237 -4.53 17.37 -36.98
N VAL A 238 -4.81 16.06 -36.87
CA VAL A 238 -4.42 15.06 -37.87
C VAL A 238 -5.17 15.22 -39.20
N ILE A 239 -6.44 15.63 -39.17
CA ILE A 239 -7.22 15.94 -40.37
C ILE A 239 -6.74 17.25 -41.00
N SER A 240 -6.46 18.28 -40.19
CA SER A 240 -5.95 19.57 -40.66
C SER A 240 -4.57 19.45 -41.32
N SER A 241 -3.68 18.58 -40.83
CA SER A 241 -2.36 18.37 -41.43
C SER A 241 -2.43 17.62 -42.77
N LYS A 242 -3.44 16.75 -42.96
CA LYS A 242 -3.68 16.04 -44.23
C LYS A 242 -4.34 16.91 -45.30
N LEU A 243 -5.03 17.97 -44.92
CA LEU A 243 -5.64 18.94 -45.84
C LEU A 243 -4.68 20.06 -46.27
N SER A 244 -3.53 20.21 -45.59
CA SER A 244 -2.49 21.19 -45.91
C SER A 244 -1.26 20.61 -46.61
N SER A 245 -1.34 19.37 -47.10
CA SER A 245 -0.30 18.70 -47.92
C SER A 245 -0.87 18.39 -49.30
#